data_AF-A0A966RBY3-F1
#
_entry.id   AF-A0A966RBY3-F1
#
_cell.length_a   1.000
_cell.length_b   1.000
_cell.length_c   1.000
_cell.angle_alpha   90.00
_cell.angle_beta   90.00
_cell.angle_gamma   90.00
#
_symmetry.space_group_name_H-M   'P 1'
#
loop_
_entity.id
_entity.type
_entity.pdbx_description
1 polymer ?
#
loop_
_entity_poly.entity_id
_entity_poly.type
_entity_poly.pdbx_seq_one_letter_code
_entity_poly.pdbx_strand_id
1 'polypeptide(L)'
;MSLLRLHSYLKQNSHDVLDYWILREKIRYVRVVSRKNGYVYMIRVDQIEIDAPPQTDALEKSTFYFLEESHKPHPSLDGLMAVMEGRGCVIEGYYVCFREGEVFQIRNMSDTGNFGFFLLVDMTWFYDNVYVVNHEIEKNYKEILQKTRDAYTDFLPAYRAFTTSENTHKVSQVWEYLEKNEKLAEEVVGLYLKTCASENKTLHDIDFYDTITDAEDLTLQETVRRTQMKRSLVHKLDRLALLKNKILEKTVFYHCCRWKIMLRVRVMISRFTRLKKEFHGMVYELETVVPLSQ
;
A
#
# COMPACT_ATOMS: atom_id res chain seq x y z
N MET A 1 13.46 -20.35 -6.75
CA MET A 1 13.84 -19.05 -7.38
C MET A 1 14.80 -18.34 -6.43
N SER A 2 15.80 -17.58 -6.88
CA SER A 2 16.65 -16.79 -5.95
C SER A 2 16.04 -15.41 -5.67
N LEU A 3 16.40 -14.80 -4.55
CA LEU A 3 15.99 -13.44 -4.19
C LEU A 3 16.37 -12.41 -5.27
N LEU A 4 17.60 -12.50 -5.80
CA LEU A 4 18.04 -11.63 -6.89
C LEU A 4 17.14 -11.78 -8.13
N ARG A 5 16.77 -13.02 -8.50
CA ARG A 5 15.86 -13.26 -9.63
C ARG A 5 14.48 -12.66 -9.38
N LEU A 6 13.93 -12.80 -8.17
CA LEU A 6 12.66 -12.16 -7.80
C LEU A 6 12.73 -10.64 -7.93
N HIS A 7 13.77 -10.04 -7.33
CA HIS A 7 13.98 -8.60 -7.33
C HIS A 7 14.09 -8.05 -8.77
N SER A 8 14.91 -8.71 -9.60
CA SER A 8 15.06 -8.37 -11.01
C SER A 8 13.76 -8.52 -11.78
N TYR A 9 13.03 -9.62 -11.57
CA TYR A 9 11.74 -9.87 -12.23
C TYR A 9 10.72 -8.77 -11.90
N LEU A 10 10.57 -8.40 -10.63
CA LEU A 10 9.65 -7.34 -10.22
C LEU A 10 10.04 -5.99 -10.83
N LYS A 11 11.33 -5.63 -10.80
CA LYS A 11 11.84 -4.39 -11.40
C LYS A 11 11.64 -4.34 -12.91
N GLN A 12 11.94 -5.42 -13.62
CA GLN A 12 11.72 -5.53 -15.08
C GLN A 12 10.24 -5.34 -15.43
N ASN A 13 9.35 -5.79 -14.55
CA ASN A 13 7.91 -5.64 -14.72
C ASN A 13 7.35 -4.35 -14.09
N SER A 14 8.18 -3.30 -13.93
CA SER A 14 7.78 -1.96 -13.47
C SER A 14 7.31 -1.87 -12.01
N HIS A 15 7.88 -2.67 -11.11
CA HIS A 15 7.61 -2.60 -9.67
C HIS A 15 8.88 -2.30 -8.87
N ASP A 16 8.84 -1.23 -8.06
CA ASP A 16 9.89 -0.95 -7.08
C ASP A 16 9.62 -1.75 -5.82
N VAL A 17 10.59 -2.56 -5.42
CA VAL A 17 10.53 -3.31 -4.16
C VAL A 17 10.86 -2.38 -3.00
N LEU A 18 9.97 -2.32 -2.03
CA LEU A 18 10.15 -1.57 -0.78
C LEU A 18 10.89 -2.42 0.24
N ASP A 19 10.35 -3.61 0.51
CA ASP A 19 10.83 -4.49 1.58
C ASP A 19 10.36 -5.93 1.40
N TYR A 20 11.04 -6.82 2.11
CA TYR A 20 10.81 -8.26 2.12
C TYR A 20 10.40 -8.71 3.51
N TRP A 21 9.44 -9.61 3.59
CA TRP A 21 8.89 -10.12 4.83
C TRP A 21 9.19 -11.61 4.94
N ILE A 22 9.89 -11.96 6.03
CA ILE A 22 10.51 -13.27 6.24
C ILE A 22 9.75 -14.01 7.33
N LEU A 23 9.39 -15.26 7.09
CA LEU A 23 8.84 -16.18 8.09
C LEU A 23 9.61 -17.49 8.02
N ARG A 24 10.13 -17.95 9.16
CA ARG A 24 10.93 -19.19 9.27
C ARG A 24 12.05 -19.24 8.21
N GLU A 25 12.86 -18.18 8.16
CA GLU A 25 14.01 -18.04 7.24
C GLU A 25 13.68 -18.02 5.74
N LYS A 26 12.39 -17.97 5.36
CA LYS A 26 11.95 -17.88 3.97
C LYS A 26 11.25 -16.57 3.71
N ILE A 27 11.47 -15.99 2.54
CA ILE A 27 10.72 -14.82 2.09
C ILE A 27 9.29 -15.27 1.74
N ARG A 28 8.30 -14.68 2.40
CA ARG A 28 6.88 -15.02 2.20
C ARG A 28 6.09 -13.90 1.55
N TYR A 29 6.48 -12.65 1.79
CA TYR A 29 5.80 -11.51 1.21
C TYR A 29 6.79 -10.45 0.75
N VAL A 30 6.41 -9.71 -0.28
CA VAL A 30 7.17 -8.57 -0.80
C VAL A 30 6.23 -7.39 -0.89
N ARG A 31 6.60 -6.25 -0.30
CA ARG A 31 5.85 -5.01 -0.48
C ARG A 31 6.45 -4.24 -1.65
N VAL A 32 5.58 -3.80 -2.55
CA VAL A 32 6.00 -3.14 -3.79
C VAL A 32 5.20 -1.86 -4.03
N VAL A 33 5.79 -0.96 -4.82
CA VAL A 33 5.10 0.17 -5.44
C VAL A 33 5.16 -0.01 -6.94
N SER A 34 4.01 0.11 -7.61
CA SER A 34 3.99 0.10 -9.08
C SER A 34 4.47 1.42 -9.65
N ARG A 35 5.42 1.38 -10.57
CA ARG A 35 5.88 2.55 -11.33
C ARG A 35 4.85 3.05 -12.35
N LYS A 36 3.76 2.30 -12.58
CA LYS A 36 2.72 2.65 -13.56
C LYS A 36 1.55 3.42 -12.94
N ASN A 37 1.14 3.05 -11.72
CA ASN A 37 -0.01 3.66 -11.05
C ASN A 37 0.32 4.20 -9.64
N GLY A 38 1.51 3.95 -9.10
CA GLY A 38 1.98 4.43 -7.80
C GLY A 38 1.31 3.80 -6.59
N TYR A 39 0.44 2.80 -6.78
CA TYR A 39 -0.19 2.08 -5.67
C TYR A 39 0.79 1.15 -4.97
N VAL A 40 0.66 1.08 -3.65
CA VAL A 40 1.45 0.22 -2.76
C VAL A 40 0.62 -1.02 -2.41
N TYR A 41 1.16 -2.20 -2.64
CA TYR A 41 0.49 -3.45 -2.32
C TYR A 41 1.51 -4.54 -1.94
N MET A 42 1.02 -5.67 -1.43
CA MET A 42 1.85 -6.80 -1.04
C MET A 42 1.66 -7.97 -2.01
N ILE A 43 2.76 -8.61 -2.37
CA ILE A 43 2.78 -9.83 -3.15
C ILE A 43 3.13 -10.99 -2.22
N ARG A 44 2.27 -12.00 -2.17
CA ARG A 44 2.50 -13.28 -1.49
C ARG A 44 3.35 -14.17 -2.39
N VAL A 45 4.54 -14.53 -1.92
CA VAL A 45 5.54 -15.33 -2.64
C VAL A 45 5.84 -16.67 -1.94
N ASP A 46 5.06 -17.05 -0.94
CA ASP A 46 5.30 -18.22 -0.10
C ASP A 46 5.30 -19.56 -0.85
N GLN A 47 4.60 -19.63 -1.99
CA GLN A 47 4.62 -20.78 -2.89
C GLN A 47 6.00 -20.99 -3.55
N ILE A 48 6.84 -19.97 -3.54
CA ILE A 48 8.19 -20.04 -4.08
C ILE A 48 9.15 -20.07 -2.91
N GLU A 49 9.84 -21.20 -2.73
CA GLU A 49 10.85 -21.30 -1.69
C GLU A 49 12.05 -20.40 -2.05
N ILE A 50 12.14 -19.27 -1.35
CA ILE A 50 13.23 -18.30 -1.47
C ILE A 50 13.82 -18.11 -0.09
N ASP A 51 15.09 -18.47 0.06
CA ASP A 51 15.82 -18.28 1.32
C ASP A 51 15.99 -16.80 1.62
N ALA A 52 15.83 -16.46 2.90
CA ALA A 52 16.30 -15.18 3.42
C ALA A 52 17.80 -15.09 3.17
N PRO A 53 18.29 -13.91 2.75
CA PRO A 53 19.69 -13.80 2.42
C PRO A 53 20.57 -13.86 3.68
N PRO A 54 21.82 -14.34 3.58
CA PRO A 54 22.79 -14.19 4.65
C PRO A 54 23.01 -12.68 4.93
N GLN A 55 23.43 -12.35 6.15
CA GLN A 55 23.58 -10.95 6.66
C GLN A 55 24.41 -10.01 5.77
N THR A 56 25.13 -10.54 4.77
CA THR A 56 25.93 -9.82 3.76
C THR A 56 25.34 -10.01 2.36
N ASP A 57 24.09 -9.59 2.14
CA ASP A 57 23.45 -9.73 0.83
C ASP A 57 23.88 -8.63 -0.15
N ALA A 58 23.94 -8.95 -1.44
CA ALA A 58 24.23 -7.99 -2.52
C ALA A 58 23.14 -6.90 -2.69
N LEU A 59 21.99 -7.09 -2.02
CA LEU A 59 20.86 -6.17 -1.97
C LEU A 59 20.88 -5.27 -0.73
N GLU A 60 22.05 -4.80 -0.27
CA GLU A 60 22.25 -3.95 0.95
C GLU A 60 21.26 -2.78 1.13
N LYS A 61 20.54 -2.39 0.07
CA LYS A 61 19.54 -1.32 0.09
C LYS A 61 18.11 -1.75 0.44
N SER A 62 17.82 -3.05 0.49
CA SER A 62 16.47 -3.56 0.77
C SER A 62 16.24 -3.77 2.26
N THR A 63 15.07 -3.36 2.75
CA THR A 63 14.65 -3.59 4.13
C THR A 63 14.02 -4.96 4.29
N PHE A 64 14.35 -5.67 5.36
CA PHE A 64 13.80 -6.99 5.69
C PHE A 64 13.04 -6.91 7.01
N TYR A 65 11.84 -7.48 7.05
CA TYR A 65 11.00 -7.59 8.24
C TYR A 65 10.83 -9.06 8.64
N PHE A 66 11.09 -9.38 9.90
CA PHE A 66 11.00 -10.75 10.41
C PHE A 66 9.68 -10.98 11.13
N LEU A 67 8.96 -12.01 10.68
CA LEU A 67 7.65 -12.42 11.17
C LEU A 67 7.78 -13.58 12.14
N GLU A 68 7.00 -13.52 13.20
CA GLU A 68 6.79 -14.62 14.13
C GLU A 68 5.31 -14.91 14.31
N GLU A 69 4.95 -16.19 14.34
CA GLU A 69 3.56 -16.61 14.53
C GLU A 69 3.02 -16.10 15.88
N SER A 70 1.89 -15.40 15.82
CA SER A 70 1.18 -14.96 17.02
C SER A 70 -0.05 -15.84 17.20
N HIS A 71 -0.04 -16.70 18.22
CA HIS A 71 -1.18 -17.58 18.53
C HIS A 71 -2.35 -16.87 19.22
N LYS A 72 -2.26 -15.54 19.44
CA LYS A 72 -3.35 -14.75 20.00
C LYS A 72 -3.79 -13.71 18.97
N PRO A 73 -5.09 -13.65 18.61
CA PRO A 73 -5.60 -12.54 17.81
C PRO A 73 -5.39 -11.25 18.61
N HIS A 74 -4.63 -10.31 18.04
CA HIS A 74 -4.42 -9.03 18.72
C HIS A 74 -5.75 -8.25 18.71
N PRO A 75 -6.27 -7.79 19.87
CA PRO A 75 -7.58 -7.15 19.96
C PRO A 75 -7.76 -5.92 19.06
N SER A 76 -6.65 -5.30 18.68
CA SER A 76 -6.67 -4.12 17.80
C SER A 76 -6.96 -4.50 16.34
N LEU A 77 -6.51 -5.68 15.91
CA LEU A 77 -6.74 -6.22 14.57
C LEU A 77 -8.14 -6.82 14.42
N ASP A 78 -8.80 -7.11 15.54
CA ASP A 78 -10.15 -7.66 15.58
C ASP A 78 -11.17 -6.71 14.94
N GLY A 79 -11.92 -7.24 13.98
CA GLY A 79 -12.86 -6.48 13.16
C GLY A 79 -12.26 -5.63 12.04
N LEU A 80 -10.95 -5.33 12.01
CA LEU A 80 -10.35 -4.54 10.90
C LEU A 80 -10.32 -5.34 9.58
N MET A 81 -9.94 -6.61 9.66
CA MET A 81 -9.89 -7.50 8.49
C MET A 81 -11.28 -7.89 7.97
N ALA A 82 -12.22 -8.15 8.89
CA ALA A 82 -13.60 -8.52 8.54
C ALA A 82 -14.29 -7.42 7.74
N VAL A 83 -14.00 -6.16 8.05
CA VAL A 83 -14.59 -4.98 7.39
C VAL A 83 -14.07 -4.78 5.95
N MET A 84 -12.94 -5.41 5.61
CA MET A 84 -12.27 -5.36 4.31
C MET A 84 -12.47 -6.62 3.47
N GLU A 85 -13.40 -7.50 3.88
CA GLU A 85 -13.75 -8.73 3.16
C GLU A 85 -12.54 -9.64 2.88
N GLY A 86 -11.51 -9.62 3.74
CA GLY A 86 -10.34 -10.51 3.63
C GLY A 86 -9.40 -10.24 2.45
N ARG A 87 -9.59 -9.16 1.67
CA ARG A 87 -8.81 -8.90 0.44
C ARG A 87 -7.50 -8.16 0.68
N GLY A 88 -6.76 -8.48 1.72
CA GLY A 88 -5.50 -7.77 1.96
C GLY A 88 -4.80 -8.08 3.27
N CYS A 89 -3.75 -7.32 3.49
CA CYS A 89 -2.92 -7.34 4.68
C CYS A 89 -3.21 -6.08 5.51
N VAL A 90 -3.51 -6.26 6.79
CA VAL A 90 -3.64 -5.16 7.76
C VAL A 90 -2.45 -5.18 8.70
N ILE A 91 -1.77 -4.05 8.82
CA ILE A 91 -0.68 -3.84 9.77
C ILE A 91 -1.15 -2.86 10.84
N GLU A 92 -0.94 -3.21 12.10
CA GLU A 92 -1.20 -2.35 13.25
C GLU A 92 -0.13 -2.53 14.33
N GLY A 93 0.66 -1.48 14.55
CA GLY A 93 1.78 -1.53 15.49
C GLY A 93 2.78 -2.59 15.06
N TYR A 94 3.03 -3.55 15.95
CA TYR A 94 3.93 -4.68 15.72
C TYR A 94 3.24 -5.91 15.15
N TYR A 95 1.96 -5.82 14.78
CA TYR A 95 1.18 -6.97 14.34
C TYR A 95 0.72 -6.80 12.90
N VAL A 96 0.68 -7.91 12.19
CA VAL A 96 0.18 -7.99 10.82
C VAL A 96 -0.78 -9.17 10.68
N CYS A 97 -1.85 -8.97 9.93
CA CYS A 97 -2.80 -10.00 9.54
C CYS A 97 -2.90 -10.04 8.02
N PHE A 98 -2.49 -11.15 7.40
CA PHE A 98 -2.51 -11.31 5.93
C PHE A 98 -3.81 -11.93 5.40
N ARG A 99 -4.44 -12.77 6.22
CA ARG A 99 -5.77 -13.35 6.01
C ARG A 99 -6.34 -13.78 7.36
N GLU A 100 -7.62 -14.10 7.39
CA GLU A 100 -8.26 -14.63 8.59
C GLU A 100 -7.47 -15.83 9.14
N GLY A 101 -7.06 -15.74 10.41
CA GLY A 101 -6.24 -16.75 11.10
C GLY A 101 -4.72 -16.64 10.90
N GLU A 102 -4.22 -15.81 9.97
CA GLU A 102 -2.78 -15.63 9.75
C GLU A 102 -2.28 -14.32 10.36
N VAL A 103 -2.00 -14.38 11.66
CA VAL A 103 -1.52 -13.26 12.45
C VAL A 103 -0.06 -13.46 12.85
N PHE A 104 0.76 -12.44 12.59
CA PHE A 104 2.19 -12.45 12.91
C PHE A 104 2.57 -11.19 13.70
N GLN A 105 3.58 -11.34 14.54
CA GLN A 105 4.31 -10.22 15.14
C GLN A 105 5.56 -9.90 14.30
N ILE A 106 5.85 -8.62 14.12
CA ILE A 106 7.01 -8.12 13.38
C ILE A 106 8.10 -7.75 14.38
N ARG A 107 9.25 -8.43 14.31
CA ARG A 107 10.30 -8.34 15.35
C ARG A 107 11.15 -7.07 15.31
N ASN A 108 11.35 -6.51 14.12
CA ASN A 108 12.33 -5.45 13.87
C ASN A 108 11.69 -4.20 13.22
N MET A 109 10.39 -3.97 13.47
CA MET A 109 9.73 -2.74 13.06
C MET A 109 10.12 -1.60 14.01
N SER A 110 10.25 -0.38 13.51
CA SER A 110 10.44 0.80 14.35
C SER A 110 9.13 1.21 15.05
N ASP A 111 9.24 1.88 16.20
CA ASP A 111 8.10 2.41 16.98
C ASP A 111 7.22 3.40 16.20
N THR A 112 7.67 3.86 15.05
CA THR A 112 6.87 4.63 14.08
C THR A 112 5.89 3.69 13.39
N GLY A 113 4.90 3.21 14.14
CA GLY A 113 3.97 2.16 13.74
C GLY A 113 3.38 2.41 12.34
N ASN A 114 3.79 1.57 11.39
CA ASN A 114 3.19 1.53 10.07
C ASN A 114 1.79 0.94 10.20
N PHE A 115 0.79 1.80 10.38
CA PHE A 115 -0.60 1.37 10.32
C PHE A 115 -1.06 1.44 8.86
N GLY A 116 -1.54 0.35 8.28
CA GLY A 116 -2.05 0.41 6.91
C GLY A 116 -2.76 -0.85 6.47
N PHE A 117 -3.56 -0.70 5.41
CA PHE A 117 -4.11 -1.80 4.66
C PHE A 117 -3.41 -1.87 3.30
N PHE A 118 -3.05 -3.07 2.88
CA PHE A 118 -2.41 -3.33 1.60
C PHE A 118 -3.19 -4.42 0.89
N LEU A 119 -3.47 -4.27 -0.41
CA LEU A 119 -4.02 -5.39 -1.16
C LEU A 119 -2.98 -6.50 -1.20
N LEU A 120 -3.43 -7.74 -1.02
CA LEU A 120 -2.58 -8.92 -1.08
C LEU A 120 -2.81 -9.61 -2.42
N VAL A 121 -1.74 -9.78 -3.18
CA VAL A 121 -1.77 -10.40 -4.51
C VAL A 121 -0.90 -11.65 -4.49
N ASP A 122 -1.42 -12.77 -4.99
CA ASP A 122 -0.63 -14.00 -5.11
C ASP A 122 0.38 -13.90 -6.25
N MET A 123 1.62 -14.38 -6.04
CA MET A 123 2.67 -14.32 -7.04
C MET A 123 2.36 -15.15 -8.30
N THR A 124 1.64 -16.27 -8.18
CA THR A 124 1.23 -17.07 -9.35
C THR A 124 0.26 -16.27 -10.22
N TRP A 125 -0.77 -15.71 -9.59
CA TRP A 125 -1.71 -14.82 -10.28
C TRP A 125 -0.98 -13.59 -10.85
N PHE A 126 -0.06 -12.98 -10.10
CA PHE A 126 0.73 -11.84 -10.56
C PHE A 126 1.52 -12.17 -11.82
N TYR A 127 2.16 -13.35 -11.85
CA TYR A 127 2.91 -13.83 -12.99
C TYR A 127 2.01 -13.99 -14.23
N ASP A 128 0.85 -14.64 -14.07
CA ASP A 128 -0.10 -14.87 -15.15
C ASP A 128 -0.76 -13.57 -15.66
N ASN A 129 -0.83 -12.53 -14.81
CA ASN A 129 -1.58 -11.31 -15.07
C ASN A 129 -0.71 -10.04 -15.10
N VAL A 130 0.60 -10.19 -15.35
CA VAL A 130 1.57 -9.08 -15.24
C VAL A 130 1.22 -7.85 -16.11
N TYR A 131 0.51 -8.05 -17.21
CA TYR A 131 0.09 -6.98 -18.11
C TYR A 131 -1.13 -6.19 -17.60
N VAL A 132 -1.97 -6.82 -16.77
CA VAL A 132 -3.24 -6.23 -16.28
C VAL A 132 -3.25 -5.94 -14.78
N VAL A 133 -2.25 -6.42 -14.01
CA VAL A 133 -2.17 -6.24 -12.56
C VAL A 133 -2.36 -4.79 -12.11
N ASN A 134 -1.78 -3.83 -12.84
CA ASN A 134 -1.90 -2.41 -12.49
C ASN A 134 -3.32 -1.89 -12.60
N HIS A 135 -4.06 -2.36 -13.62
CA HIS A 135 -5.46 -2.00 -13.80
C HIS A 135 -6.32 -2.59 -12.68
N GLU A 136 -6.13 -3.87 -12.36
CA GLU A 136 -6.90 -4.55 -11.32
C GLU A 136 -6.63 -3.98 -9.92
N ILE A 137 -5.37 -3.69 -9.59
CA ILE A 137 -4.99 -3.03 -8.33
C ILE A 137 -5.70 -1.68 -8.20
N GLU A 138 -5.61 -0.84 -9.23
CA GLU A 138 -6.23 0.49 -9.24
C GLU A 138 -7.75 0.41 -9.10
N LYS A 139 -8.37 -0.50 -9.86
CA LYS A 139 -9.82 -0.75 -9.81
C LYS A 139 -10.27 -1.15 -8.41
N ASN A 140 -9.60 -2.11 -7.77
CA ASN A 140 -9.92 -2.54 -6.41
C ASN A 140 -9.79 -1.39 -5.41
N TYR A 141 -8.72 -0.60 -5.52
CA TYR A 141 -8.53 0.55 -4.64
C TYR A 141 -9.64 1.59 -4.77
N LYS A 142 -10.03 1.95 -6.00
CA LYS A 142 -11.12 2.89 -6.25
C LYS A 142 -12.47 2.34 -5.78
N GLU A 143 -12.75 1.06 -6.02
CA GLU A 143 -13.99 0.42 -5.59
C GLU A 143 -14.15 0.44 -4.07
N ILE A 144 -13.10 0.09 -3.33
CA ILE A 144 -13.11 0.10 -1.87
C ILE A 144 -13.33 1.53 -1.32
N LEU A 145 -12.64 2.51 -1.89
CA LEU A 145 -12.80 3.92 -1.50
C LEU A 145 -14.24 4.36 -1.73
N GLN A 146 -14.79 4.10 -2.91
CA GLN A 146 -16.16 4.49 -3.26
C GLN A 146 -17.19 3.85 -2.33
N LYS A 147 -17.13 2.52 -2.14
CA LYS A 147 -18.03 1.81 -1.20
C LYS A 147 -17.96 2.37 0.21
N THR A 148 -16.79 2.84 0.64
CA THR A 148 -16.63 3.44 1.96
C THR A 148 -17.28 4.82 2.03
N ARG A 149 -17.14 5.65 0.98
CA ARG A 149 -17.81 6.96 0.89
C ARG A 149 -19.32 6.83 0.90
N ASP A 150 -19.86 5.88 0.14
CA ASP A 150 -21.30 5.63 0.08
C ASP A 150 -21.82 5.23 1.47
N ALA A 151 -21.15 4.26 2.12
CA ALA A 151 -21.50 3.82 3.46
C ALA A 151 -21.43 4.95 4.50
N TYR A 152 -20.44 5.84 4.41
CA TYR A 152 -20.34 7.00 5.28
C TYR A 152 -21.46 8.01 5.06
N THR A 153 -21.81 8.27 3.79
CA THR A 153 -22.87 9.21 3.40
C THR A 153 -24.22 8.76 3.95
N ASP A 154 -24.52 7.46 3.88
CA ASP A 154 -25.74 6.88 4.46
C ASP A 154 -25.73 6.88 6.00
N PHE A 155 -24.55 6.67 6.59
CA PHE A 155 -24.37 6.63 8.04
C PHE A 155 -24.58 7.99 8.70
N LEU A 156 -24.07 9.08 8.10
CA LEU A 156 -23.97 10.38 8.75
C LEU A 156 -25.34 10.97 9.19
N PRO A 157 -26.41 10.95 8.39
CA PRO A 157 -27.73 11.40 8.83
C PRO A 157 -28.30 10.56 9.97
N ALA A 158 -28.12 9.24 9.91
CA ALA A 158 -28.60 8.34 10.97
C ALA A 158 -27.84 8.57 12.28
N TYR A 159 -26.53 8.81 12.21
CA TYR A 159 -25.71 9.11 13.37
C TYR A 159 -26.07 10.46 14.01
N ARG A 160 -26.37 11.47 13.18
CA ARG A 160 -26.87 12.80 13.61
C ARG A 160 -28.16 12.71 14.41
N ALA A 161 -29.08 11.86 14.00
CA ALA A 161 -30.35 11.68 14.70
C ALA A 161 -30.19 10.95 16.05
N PHE A 162 -29.12 10.17 16.22
CA PHE A 162 -28.93 9.29 17.37
C PHE A 162 -27.93 9.82 18.42
N THR A 163 -27.15 10.84 18.09
CA THR A 163 -26.05 11.33 18.93
C THR A 163 -26.08 12.84 19.10
N THR A 164 -25.24 13.37 19.99
CA THR A 164 -25.10 14.81 20.22
C THR A 164 -24.44 15.51 19.01
N SER A 165 -24.69 16.81 18.89
CA SER A 165 -24.08 17.66 17.86
C SER A 165 -22.55 17.66 17.92
N GLU A 166 -21.96 17.63 19.12
CA GLU A 166 -20.51 17.56 19.31
C GLU A 166 -19.90 16.28 18.72
N ASN A 167 -20.52 15.12 18.97
CA ASN A 167 -20.03 13.84 18.47
C ASN A 167 -20.16 13.74 16.95
N THR A 168 -21.25 14.27 16.38
CA THR A 168 -21.41 14.40 14.93
C THR A 168 -20.30 15.25 14.31
N HIS A 169 -19.99 16.39 14.93
CA HIS A 169 -18.96 17.30 14.44
C HIS A 169 -17.58 16.61 14.41
N LYS A 170 -17.20 15.91 15.49
CA LYS A 170 -15.92 15.17 15.55
C LYS A 170 -15.81 14.14 14.43
N VAL A 171 -16.87 13.37 14.18
CA VAL A 171 -16.88 12.39 13.09
C VAL A 171 -16.75 13.06 11.72
N SER A 172 -17.42 14.20 11.52
CA SER A 172 -17.37 14.94 10.26
C SER A 172 -15.95 15.50 10.01
N GLN A 173 -15.28 16.02 11.05
CA GLN A 173 -13.88 16.46 10.96
C GLN A 173 -12.90 15.32 10.62
N VAL A 174 -13.11 14.12 11.18
CA VAL A 174 -12.27 12.95 10.84
C VAL A 174 -12.42 12.59 9.36
N TRP A 175 -13.64 12.69 8.83
CA TRP A 175 -13.90 12.45 7.42
C TRP A 175 -13.30 13.52 6.50
N GLU A 176 -13.45 14.80 6.83
CA GLU A 176 -12.79 15.91 6.12
C GLU A 176 -11.25 15.74 6.12
N TYR A 177 -10.69 15.26 7.24
CA TYR A 177 -9.27 14.94 7.33
C TYR A 177 -8.88 13.76 6.43
N LEU A 178 -9.73 12.74 6.26
CA LEU A 178 -9.51 11.66 5.29
C LEU A 178 -9.47 12.22 3.86
N GLU A 179 -10.44 13.04 3.46
CA GLU A 179 -10.51 13.63 2.11
C GLU A 179 -9.28 14.49 1.81
N LYS A 180 -8.79 15.25 2.80
CA LYS A 180 -7.53 15.99 2.67
C LYS A 180 -6.33 15.06 2.47
N ASN A 181 -6.24 13.98 3.23
CA ASN A 181 -5.16 12.99 3.08
C ASN A 181 -5.22 12.24 1.76
N GLU A 182 -6.42 12.01 1.21
CA GLU A 182 -6.59 11.38 -0.09
C GLU A 182 -6.00 12.26 -1.20
N LYS A 183 -6.29 13.56 -1.20
CA LYS A 183 -5.67 14.52 -2.14
C LYS A 183 -4.15 14.53 -2.05
N LEU A 184 -3.61 14.56 -0.83
CA LEU A 184 -2.16 14.50 -0.61
C LEU A 184 -1.56 13.18 -1.12
N ALA A 185 -2.26 12.06 -0.92
CA ALA A 185 -1.82 10.77 -1.44
C ALA A 185 -1.79 10.76 -2.98
N GLU A 186 -2.81 11.31 -3.64
CA GLU A 186 -2.86 11.45 -5.10
C GLU A 186 -1.74 12.35 -5.63
N GLU A 187 -1.46 13.48 -4.98
CA GLU A 187 -0.38 14.40 -5.34
C GLU A 187 0.99 13.71 -5.26
N VAL A 188 1.24 12.97 -4.17
CA VAL A 188 2.50 12.24 -3.97
C VAL A 188 2.65 11.09 -4.96
N VAL A 189 1.57 10.36 -5.26
CA VAL A 189 1.54 9.35 -6.32
C VAL A 189 1.85 9.98 -7.68
N GLY A 190 1.23 11.11 -8.01
CA GLY A 190 1.48 11.83 -9.25
C GLY A 190 2.94 12.30 -9.37
N LEU A 191 3.53 12.77 -8.28
CA LEU A 191 4.95 13.13 -8.23
C LEU A 191 5.85 11.90 -8.44
N TYR A 192 5.55 10.78 -7.79
CA TYR A 192 6.29 9.53 -7.95
C TYR A 192 6.30 9.05 -9.42
N LEU A 193 5.13 9.04 -10.07
CA LEU A 193 5.01 8.64 -11.48
C LEU A 193 5.82 9.55 -12.41
N LYS A 194 5.77 10.88 -12.18
CA LYS A 194 6.58 11.85 -12.93
C LYS A 194 8.07 11.61 -12.74
N THR A 195 8.51 11.32 -11.52
CA THR A 195 9.92 11.00 -11.23
C THR A 195 10.35 9.72 -11.93
N CYS A 196 9.53 8.67 -11.90
CA CYS A 196 9.81 7.40 -12.61
C CYS A 196 9.90 7.61 -14.13
N ALA A 197 8.99 8.39 -14.72
CA ALA A 197 9.04 8.72 -16.14
C ALA A 197 10.32 9.50 -16.51
N SER A 198 10.73 10.45 -15.66
CA SER A 198 11.97 11.23 -15.84
C SER A 198 13.22 10.36 -15.70
N GLU A 199 13.23 9.41 -14.77
CA GLU A 199 14.30 8.42 -14.61
C GLU A 199 14.43 7.55 -15.86
N ASN A 200 13.32 6.96 -16.34
CA ASN A 200 13.29 6.12 -17.54
C ASN A 200 13.76 6.90 -18.79
N LYS A 201 13.30 8.15 -18.96
CA LYS A 201 13.75 9.00 -20.05
C LYS A 201 15.26 9.27 -19.96
N THR A 202 15.76 9.59 -18.76
CA THR A 202 17.19 9.89 -18.57
C THR A 202 18.06 8.66 -18.82
N LEU A 203 17.59 7.45 -18.45
CA LEU A 203 18.26 6.19 -18.79
C LEU A 203 18.34 6.00 -20.31
N HIS A 204 17.22 6.16 -21.02
CA HIS A 204 17.19 6.08 -22.48
C HIS A 204 18.13 7.12 -23.13
N ASP A 205 18.18 8.34 -22.60
CA ASP A 205 19.10 9.38 -23.08
C ASP A 205 20.57 8.95 -22.91
N ILE A 206 20.93 8.28 -21.80
CA ILE A 206 22.28 7.73 -21.59
C ILE A 206 22.61 6.64 -22.61
N ASP A 207 21.69 5.69 -22.82
CA ASP A 207 21.88 4.58 -23.76
C ASP A 207 22.08 5.09 -25.20
N PHE A 208 21.36 6.16 -25.56
CA PHE A 208 21.56 6.86 -26.83
C PHE A 208 22.99 7.41 -26.98
N TYR A 209 23.53 8.05 -25.94
CA TYR A 209 24.91 8.57 -25.98
C TYR A 209 26.00 7.48 -25.94
N ASP A 210 25.67 6.28 -25.47
CA ASP A 210 26.56 5.11 -25.48
C ASP A 210 26.59 4.39 -26.83
N THR A 211 25.60 4.62 -27.68
CA THR A 211 25.51 4.01 -29.01
C THR A 211 26.29 4.86 -30.04
N ILE A 212 27.28 4.27 -30.69
CA ILE A 212 27.99 4.88 -31.83
C ILE A 212 27.32 4.38 -33.11
N THR A 213 26.72 5.30 -33.86
CA THR A 213 25.95 4.96 -35.08
C THR A 213 26.75 5.19 -36.36
N ASP A 214 27.63 6.20 -36.42
CA ASP A 214 28.39 6.54 -37.63
C ASP A 214 29.90 6.70 -37.40
N ALA A 215 30.70 6.51 -38.45
CA ALA A 215 32.17 6.67 -38.39
C ALA A 215 32.62 8.12 -38.13
N GLU A 216 31.77 9.11 -38.47
CA GLU A 216 31.99 10.54 -38.20
C GLU A 216 31.81 10.89 -36.71
N ASP A 217 31.14 10.04 -35.93
CA ASP A 217 30.96 10.20 -34.48
C ASP A 217 32.25 9.92 -33.68
N LEU A 218 33.28 9.36 -34.32
CA LEU A 218 34.56 8.98 -33.71
C LEU A 218 35.58 10.12 -33.63
N THR A 219 35.20 11.35 -33.97
CA THR A 219 36.11 12.50 -33.75
C THR A 219 36.35 12.70 -32.26
N LEU A 220 37.56 13.17 -31.90
CA LEU A 220 37.92 13.45 -30.50
C LEU A 220 36.97 14.48 -29.87
N GLN A 221 36.57 15.51 -30.62
CA GLN A 221 35.65 16.54 -30.13
C GLN A 221 34.27 15.98 -29.81
N GLU A 222 33.72 15.14 -30.69
CA GLU A 222 32.42 14.50 -30.49
C GLU A 222 32.46 13.50 -29.33
N THR A 223 33.54 12.71 -29.23
CA THR A 223 33.79 11.80 -28.10
C THR A 223 33.80 12.53 -26.76
N VAL A 224 34.49 13.68 -26.68
CA VAL A 224 34.53 14.51 -25.47
C VAL A 224 33.14 15.08 -25.14
N ARG A 225 32.41 15.59 -26.15
CA ARG A 225 31.06 16.13 -25.97
C ARG A 225 30.09 15.07 -25.45
N ARG A 226 30.06 13.88 -26.05
CA ARG A 226 29.23 12.74 -25.61
C ARG A 226 29.57 12.32 -24.18
N THR A 227 30.86 12.24 -23.86
CA THR A 227 31.32 11.92 -22.49
C THR A 227 30.84 12.94 -21.46
N GLN A 228 30.92 14.24 -21.77
CA GLN A 228 30.42 15.30 -20.89
C GLN A 228 28.90 15.22 -20.70
N MET A 229 28.14 15.02 -21.78
CA MET A 229 26.68 14.86 -21.71
C MET A 229 26.29 13.64 -20.88
N LYS A 230 26.95 12.49 -21.09
CA LYS A 230 26.75 11.29 -20.29
C LYS A 230 26.99 11.55 -18.81
N ARG A 231 28.10 12.20 -18.43
CA ARG A 231 28.37 12.53 -17.03
C ARG A 231 27.27 13.40 -16.40
N SER A 232 26.77 14.40 -17.13
CA SER A 232 25.66 15.24 -16.68
C SER A 232 24.38 14.43 -16.45
N LEU A 233 24.05 13.52 -17.37
CA LEU A 233 22.88 12.65 -17.25
C LEU A 233 23.01 11.65 -16.09
N VAL A 234 24.18 11.07 -15.87
CA VAL A 234 24.46 10.20 -14.71
C VAL A 234 24.23 10.95 -13.40
N HIS A 235 24.75 12.18 -13.27
CA HIS A 235 24.49 13.01 -12.08
C HIS A 235 23.01 13.37 -11.91
N LYS A 236 22.28 13.58 -13.00
CA LYS A 236 20.83 13.78 -12.95
C LYS A 236 20.11 12.52 -12.46
N LEU A 237 20.55 11.34 -12.90
CA LEU A 237 20.02 10.05 -12.47
C LEU A 237 20.22 9.83 -10.97
N ASP A 238 21.40 10.16 -10.43
CA ASP A 238 21.67 10.09 -8.98
C ASP A 238 20.71 10.97 -8.18
N ARG A 239 20.45 12.20 -8.67
CA ARG A 239 19.49 13.12 -8.05
C ARG A 239 18.06 12.59 -8.11
N LEU A 240 17.67 12.01 -9.25
CA LEU A 240 16.35 11.40 -9.42
C LEU A 240 16.19 10.19 -8.50
N ALA A 241 17.22 9.36 -8.33
CA ALA A 241 17.21 8.23 -7.42
C ALA A 241 17.01 8.67 -5.95
N LEU A 242 17.75 9.70 -5.50
CA LEU A 242 17.58 10.27 -4.17
C LEU A 242 16.16 10.83 -3.97
N LEU A 243 15.66 11.58 -4.96
CA LEU A 243 14.32 12.15 -4.92
C LEU A 243 13.24 11.05 -4.88
N LYS A 244 13.40 10.00 -5.69
CA LYS A 244 12.48 8.85 -5.75
C LYS A 244 12.38 8.17 -4.38
N ASN A 245 13.50 7.94 -3.69
CA ASN A 245 13.48 7.34 -2.35
C ASN A 245 12.68 8.20 -1.35
N LYS A 246 12.90 9.52 -1.33
CA LYS A 246 12.14 10.44 -0.47
C LYS A 246 10.64 10.45 -0.81
N ILE A 247 10.30 10.34 -2.09
CA ILE A 247 8.90 10.26 -2.52
C ILE A 247 8.29 8.92 -2.10
N LEU A 248 9.00 7.81 -2.26
CA LEU A 248 8.54 6.47 -1.87
C LEU A 248 8.17 6.41 -0.38
N GLU A 249 9.01 6.96 0.50
CA GLU A 249 8.71 7.07 1.94
C GLU A 249 7.41 7.85 2.19
N LYS A 250 7.22 8.98 1.49
CA LYS A 250 5.98 9.75 1.58
C LYS A 250 4.77 8.99 1.02
N THR A 251 4.93 8.28 -0.09
CA THR A 251 3.87 7.46 -0.69
C THR A 251 3.37 6.42 0.31
N VAL A 252 4.30 5.70 0.95
CA VAL A 252 3.97 4.71 1.99
C VAL A 252 3.28 5.38 3.18
N PHE A 253 3.81 6.52 3.66
CA PHE A 253 3.22 7.25 4.77
C PHE A 253 1.77 7.70 4.51
N TYR A 254 1.50 8.37 3.38
CA TYR A 254 0.15 8.85 3.07
C TYR A 254 -0.82 7.70 2.77
N HIS A 255 -0.34 6.64 2.13
CA HIS A 255 -1.10 5.41 1.97
C HIS A 255 -1.54 4.87 3.34
N CYS A 256 -0.59 4.64 4.25
CA CYS A 256 -0.84 4.20 5.62
C CYS A 256 -1.88 5.09 6.34
N CYS A 257 -1.68 6.41 6.34
CA CYS A 257 -2.59 7.36 6.97
C CYS A 257 -4.01 7.29 6.42
N ARG A 258 -4.17 7.28 5.09
CA ARG A 258 -5.48 7.15 4.42
C ARG A 258 -6.20 5.89 4.86
N TRP A 259 -5.52 4.74 4.75
CA TRP A 259 -6.11 3.44 5.10
C TRP A 259 -6.42 3.33 6.59
N LYS A 260 -5.61 3.96 7.44
CA LYS A 260 -5.88 4.02 8.88
C LYS A 260 -7.22 4.65 9.20
N ILE A 261 -7.43 5.85 8.70
CA ILE A 261 -8.65 6.60 8.98
C ILE A 261 -9.84 5.84 8.39
N MET A 262 -9.70 5.37 7.15
CA MET A 262 -10.76 4.65 6.45
C MET A 262 -11.20 3.37 7.18
N LEU A 263 -10.25 2.54 7.64
CA LEU A 263 -10.55 1.33 8.41
C LEU A 263 -11.26 1.66 9.73
N ARG A 264 -10.80 2.67 10.46
CA ARG A 264 -11.43 3.10 11.72
C ARG A 264 -12.86 3.60 11.50
N VAL A 265 -13.08 4.39 10.44
CA VAL A 265 -14.42 4.86 10.06
C VAL A 265 -15.32 3.67 9.73
N ARG A 266 -14.85 2.72 8.93
CA ARG A 266 -15.65 1.55 8.57
C ARG A 266 -15.99 0.66 9.78
N VAL A 267 -15.05 0.46 10.71
CA VAL A 267 -15.31 -0.24 11.98
C VAL A 267 -16.37 0.50 12.81
N MET A 268 -16.27 1.83 12.90
CA MET A 268 -17.26 2.65 13.60
C MET A 268 -18.66 2.51 12.96
N ILE A 269 -18.76 2.62 11.64
CA ILE A 269 -20.02 2.44 10.90
C ILE A 269 -20.60 1.05 11.19
N SER A 270 -19.78 -0.01 11.08
CA SER A 270 -20.20 -1.39 11.36
C SER A 270 -20.76 -1.57 12.77
N ARG A 271 -20.07 -1.03 13.79
CA ARG A 271 -20.51 -1.08 15.19
C ARG A 271 -21.82 -0.32 15.39
N PHE A 272 -21.95 0.86 14.81
CA PHE A 272 -23.18 1.65 14.89
C PHE A 272 -24.36 0.96 14.21
N THR A 273 -24.15 0.40 13.01
CA THR A 273 -25.20 -0.35 12.31
C THR A 273 -25.68 -1.54 13.14
N ARG A 274 -24.78 -2.25 13.82
CA ARG A 274 -25.15 -3.35 14.73
C ARG A 274 -25.97 -2.85 15.91
N LEU A 275 -25.49 -1.82 16.61
CA LEU A 275 -26.19 -1.23 17.76
C LEU A 275 -27.58 -0.71 17.37
N LYS A 276 -27.69 -0.05 16.21
CA LYS A 276 -28.97 0.44 15.69
C LYS A 276 -29.95 -0.70 15.45
N LYS A 277 -29.50 -1.82 14.86
CA LYS A 277 -30.34 -3.02 14.66
C LYS A 277 -30.82 -3.61 15.98
N GLU A 278 -29.93 -3.76 16.96
CA GLU A 278 -30.27 -4.26 18.31
C GLU A 278 -31.32 -3.34 18.98
N PHE A 279 -31.14 -2.02 18.89
CA PHE A 279 -32.11 -1.07 19.42
C PHE A 279 -33.49 -1.18 18.77
N HIS A 280 -33.57 -1.29 17.44
CA HIS A 280 -34.85 -1.45 16.75
C HIS A 280 -35.52 -2.79 17.11
N GLY A 281 -34.73 -3.86 17.30
CA GLY A 281 -35.24 -5.14 17.79
C GLY A 281 -35.88 -5.00 19.17
N MET A 282 -35.20 -4.34 20.11
CA MET A 282 -35.76 -4.08 21.45
C MET A 282 -37.01 -3.20 21.43
N VAL A 283 -37.07 -2.18 20.58
CA VAL A 283 -38.27 -1.33 20.44
C VAL A 283 -39.45 -2.16 19.93
N TYR A 284 -39.24 -3.01 18.93
CA TYR A 284 -40.28 -3.91 18.42
C TYR A 284 -40.77 -4.88 19.50
N GLU A 285 -39.85 -5.50 20.26
CA GLU A 285 -40.22 -6.34 21.39
C GLU A 285 -41.05 -5.58 22.43
N LEU A 286 -40.68 -4.35 22.78
CA LEU A 286 -41.45 -3.52 23.70
C LEU A 286 -42.84 -3.18 23.15
N GLU A 287 -42.96 -2.81 21.88
CA GLU A 287 -44.25 -2.54 21.23
C GLU A 287 -45.15 -3.77 21.23
N THR A 288 -44.60 -4.99 21.15
CA THR A 288 -45.39 -6.22 21.24
C THR A 288 -45.84 -6.58 22.67
N VAL A 289 -45.18 -6.02 23.70
CA VAL A 289 -45.49 -6.29 25.11
C VAL A 289 -46.42 -5.23 25.71
N VAL A 290 -46.41 -4.00 25.19
CA VAL A 290 -47.38 -2.97 25.58
C VAL A 290 -48.74 -3.30 24.96
N PRO A 291 -49.79 -3.64 25.74
CA PRO A 291 -51.09 -3.90 25.18
C PRO A 291 -51.58 -2.64 24.47
N LEU A 292 -51.97 -2.78 23.20
CA LEU A 292 -52.68 -1.74 22.47
C LEU A 292 -53.91 -1.37 23.28
N SER A 293 -53.86 -0.23 23.97
CA SER A 293 -55.01 0.32 24.67
C SER A 293 -56.09 0.59 23.63
N GLN A 294 -57.12 -0.27 23.61
CA GLN A 294 -58.39 -0.01 22.93
C GLN A 294 -59.12 1.13 23.63
#